data_AF-A0A2S6CE22-F1
#
_entry.id   AF-A0A2S6CE22-F1
#
_cell.length_a   1.000
_cell.length_b   1.000
_cell.length_c   1.000
_cell.angle_alpha   90.00
_cell.angle_beta   90.00
_cell.angle_gamma   90.00
#
_symmetry.space_group_name_H-M   'P 1'
#
loop_
_entity.id
_entity.type
_entity.pdbx_description
1 polymer ?
#
loop_
_entity_poly.entity_id
_entity_poly.type
_entity_poly.pdbx_seq_one_letter_code
_entity_poly.pdbx_strand_id
1 'polypeptide(L)'
;MPPRAAAMTHLTPETSYNIGFHATWLEMPSIVAVALIVPNVRLHVFTSADRRRMGTPGLHLAVYNDKMFENSFHAIHACFGKLIIAEDSRIAMIDEDALGWGGHSELIVTSLVPTFQFLVGCKGETRAALVINSSGANTYFIPILGPHLRVFDTSIDNQQNFHILETLPGVRQQQKNSVLRAPYVCRTDEPVICTITKEGRLELLTLREQFTNNSERGHLQNGSEVLTFQESPCTVTLKLGSKYRRLQFPFPIDGSHSRTRIARKQLWIEVIVPISLASDPNGYELRPFPVISDKSQYISWSLGRINLDKSPMMSHMPLKTLSGFMAMTLSAREQEAQPRPANGMELSRSLFEMKESLTALFTNFACEDNSSGRKWQAFRLVVQNDSDTLIFANALKHDKDSGSICLDAHVVPLTAHRIQTLSRVLAKTMESHQVLGIRVSEREEILWKQITPALVERCRHRWQHKPSCE
;
A
#
# COMPACT_ATOMS: atom_id res chain seq x y z
N MET A 1 6.33 29.38 7.51
CA MET A 1 7.16 29.02 8.68
C MET A 1 7.16 27.50 8.80
N PRO A 2 8.32 26.83 8.77
CA PRO A 2 8.36 25.37 8.93
C PRO A 2 8.02 24.98 10.37
N PRO A 3 7.42 23.80 10.60
CA PRO A 3 7.11 23.33 11.95
C PRO A 3 8.41 23.12 12.73
N ARG A 4 8.51 23.77 13.90
CA ARG A 4 9.60 23.56 14.84
C ARG A 4 9.60 22.09 15.26
N ALA A 5 10.73 21.42 15.06
CA ALA A 5 11.03 20.15 15.68
C ALA A 5 10.83 20.30 17.19
N ALA A 6 9.86 19.60 17.76
CA ALA A 6 9.72 19.47 19.19
C ALA A 6 10.93 18.69 19.70
N ALA A 7 11.91 19.41 20.25
CA ALA A 7 13.00 18.81 20.98
C ALA A 7 12.39 18.03 22.15
N MET A 8 12.54 16.70 22.15
CA MET A 8 12.38 15.91 23.36
C MET A 8 13.51 16.28 24.31
N THR A 9 13.31 17.34 25.09
CA THR A 9 14.12 17.59 26.28
C THR A 9 13.81 16.50 27.29
N HIS A 10 14.84 15.71 27.63
CA HIS A 10 14.82 14.81 28.77
C HIS A 10 14.38 15.58 30.02
N LEU A 11 13.16 15.35 30.48
CA LEU A 11 12.70 15.81 31.78
C LEU A 11 13.28 14.87 32.84
N THR A 12 14.02 15.46 33.78
CA THR A 12 14.53 14.80 34.98
C THR A 12 13.37 14.29 35.86
N PRO A 13 13.55 13.16 36.57
CA PRO A 13 12.48 12.43 37.23
C PRO A 13 12.13 13.04 38.60
N GLU A 14 11.63 14.26 38.64
CA GLU A 14 11.10 14.85 39.88
C GLU A 14 9.84 15.68 39.58
N THR A 15 8.74 14.98 39.28
CA THR A 15 7.37 15.43 39.55
C THR A 15 6.43 14.28 39.24
N SER A 16 6.02 13.56 40.28
CA SER A 16 5.06 12.47 40.19
C SER A 16 3.67 13.04 39.86
N TYR A 17 3.31 13.09 38.58
CA TYR A 17 1.92 13.25 38.15
C TYR A 17 1.22 11.90 38.35
N ASN A 18 0.40 11.83 39.39
CA ASN A 18 -0.49 10.70 39.66
C ASN A 18 -1.63 10.70 38.62
N ILE A 19 -1.31 10.30 37.39
CA ILE A 19 -2.29 9.91 36.38
C ILE A 19 -2.55 8.43 36.67
N GLY A 20 -3.76 8.09 37.13
CA GLY A 20 -4.17 6.73 37.53
C GLY A 20 -4.14 5.66 36.42
N PHE A 21 -3.45 5.94 35.31
CA PHE A 21 -3.22 5.08 34.16
C PHE A 21 -1.86 4.35 34.22
N HIS A 22 -0.87 4.89 34.93
CA HIS A 22 0.49 4.33 35.00
C HIS A 22 0.66 3.14 35.96
N ALA A 23 -0.35 2.79 36.75
CA ALA A 23 -0.20 1.77 37.79
C ALA A 23 -0.02 0.33 37.26
N THR A 24 -0.31 0.07 35.98
CA THR A 24 -0.33 -1.29 35.41
C THR A 24 0.81 -1.62 34.44
N TRP A 25 1.56 -0.62 33.96
CA TRP A 25 2.61 -0.83 32.94
C TRP A 25 3.99 -0.43 33.48
N LEU A 26 4.87 -1.41 33.66
CA LEU A 26 6.28 -1.19 34.05
C LEU A 26 7.06 -0.43 32.96
N GLU A 27 6.80 -0.74 31.68
CA GLU A 27 7.36 -0.06 30.52
C GLU A 27 6.34 -0.15 29.38
N MET A 28 5.84 1.00 28.90
CA MET A 28 4.84 1.03 27.84
C MET A 28 5.54 1.03 26.46
N PRO A 29 5.19 0.12 25.52
CA PRO A 29 5.83 0.09 24.21
C PRO A 29 5.53 1.36 23.41
N SER A 30 6.30 1.64 22.34
CA SER A 30 6.07 2.82 21.49
C SER A 30 4.76 2.74 20.67
N ILE A 31 4.26 1.53 20.45
CA ILE A 31 3.00 1.22 19.80
C ILE A 31 2.25 0.23 20.69
N VAL A 32 0.98 0.51 20.96
CA VAL A 32 0.07 -0.38 21.68
C VAL A 32 -1.10 -0.78 20.80
N ALA A 33 -1.72 -1.91 21.11
CA ALA A 33 -3.03 -2.22 20.58
C ALA A 33 -4.10 -1.52 21.42
N VAL A 34 -5.15 -1.06 20.76
CA VAL A 34 -6.33 -0.52 21.45
C VAL A 34 -7.56 -1.30 21.03
N ALA A 35 -8.50 -1.47 21.94
CA ALA A 35 -9.81 -2.04 21.69
C ALA A 35 -10.88 -1.05 22.17
N LEU A 36 -11.65 -0.52 21.22
CA LEU A 36 -12.82 0.29 21.45
C LEU A 36 -14.06 -0.61 21.35
N ILE A 37 -14.78 -0.78 22.45
CA ILE A 37 -16.01 -1.55 22.53
C ILE A 37 -17.17 -0.59 22.30
N VAL A 38 -17.79 -0.70 21.13
CA VAL A 38 -18.90 0.14 20.68
C VAL A 38 -20.22 -0.55 21.00
N PRO A 39 -21.06 0.03 21.87
CA PRO A 39 -22.35 -0.55 22.23
C PRO A 39 -23.23 -0.75 21.00
N ASN A 40 -23.89 -1.91 20.91
CA ASN A 40 -24.75 -2.28 19.78
C ASN A 40 -25.80 -1.19 19.45
N VAL A 41 -26.38 -0.56 20.49
CA VAL A 41 -27.36 0.53 20.35
C VAL A 41 -26.84 1.73 19.55
N ARG A 42 -25.52 2.00 19.59
CA ARG A 42 -24.90 3.11 18.84
C ARG A 42 -24.79 2.82 17.35
N LEU A 43 -24.80 1.53 16.98
CA LEU A 43 -24.75 1.07 15.60
C LEU A 43 -26.11 1.17 14.90
N HIS A 44 -27.18 1.52 15.63
CA HIS A 44 -28.49 1.72 15.03
C HIS A 44 -28.48 2.75 13.91
N VAL A 45 -27.57 3.72 13.94
CA VAL A 45 -27.38 4.67 12.84
C VAL A 45 -27.17 3.99 11.48
N PHE A 46 -26.57 2.80 11.47
CA PHE A 46 -26.39 1.99 10.26
C PHE A 46 -27.60 1.09 9.98
N THR A 47 -28.27 0.56 11.00
CA THR A 47 -29.41 -0.35 10.78
C THR A 47 -30.70 0.40 10.41
N SER A 48 -30.87 1.64 10.92
CA SER A 48 -32.07 2.46 10.70
C SER A 48 -31.99 3.36 9.47
N ALA A 49 -30.79 3.57 8.92
CA ALA A 49 -30.61 4.39 7.73
C ALA A 49 -31.12 3.66 6.47
N ASP A 50 -31.67 4.43 5.52
CA ASP A 50 -32.05 3.91 4.21
C ASP A 50 -30.80 3.35 3.51
N ARG A 51 -30.77 2.03 3.33
CA ARG A 51 -29.66 1.29 2.69
C ARG A 51 -29.31 1.83 1.30
N ARG A 52 -30.27 2.39 0.57
CA ARG A 52 -30.04 2.97 -0.77
C ARG A 52 -29.28 4.29 -0.69
N ARG A 53 -29.43 5.04 0.41
CA ARG A 53 -28.75 6.31 0.64
C ARG A 53 -27.43 6.15 1.40
N MET A 54 -27.37 5.18 2.32
CA MET A 54 -26.23 4.93 3.21
C MET A 54 -24.99 4.48 2.45
N GLY A 55 -25.15 3.66 1.41
CA GLY A 55 -24.01 3.03 0.71
C GLY A 55 -23.18 2.16 1.67
N THR A 56 -21.87 2.28 1.61
CA THR A 56 -20.93 1.55 2.48
C THR A 56 -19.93 2.56 3.06
N PRO A 57 -20.28 3.25 4.16
CA PRO A 57 -19.42 4.27 4.73
C PRO A 57 -18.12 3.63 5.26
N GLY A 58 -16.97 4.20 4.86
CA GLY A 58 -15.69 3.85 5.47
C GLY A 58 -15.66 4.30 6.93
N LEU A 59 -14.99 3.52 7.78
CA LEU A 59 -14.85 3.79 9.21
C LEU A 59 -13.37 3.93 9.57
N HIS A 60 -13.09 4.73 10.59
CA HIS A 60 -11.78 4.80 11.22
C HIS A 60 -11.91 4.96 12.73
N LEU A 61 -10.83 4.60 13.44
CA LEU A 61 -10.68 4.90 14.85
C LEU A 61 -10.02 6.28 14.98
N ALA A 62 -10.56 7.17 15.80
CA ALA A 62 -9.93 8.42 16.15
C ALA A 62 -9.49 8.42 17.62
N VAL A 63 -8.28 8.90 17.90
CA VAL A 63 -7.84 9.27 19.24
C VAL A 63 -7.57 10.76 19.25
N TYR A 64 -8.23 11.47 20.14
CA TYR A 64 -8.21 12.93 20.13
C TYR A 64 -8.25 13.52 21.53
N ASN A 65 -7.74 14.74 21.61
CA ASN A 65 -7.89 15.64 22.73
C ASN A 65 -8.25 17.00 22.12
N ASP A 66 -9.43 17.53 22.46
CA ASP A 66 -10.04 18.69 21.79
C ASP A 66 -9.14 19.94 21.75
N LYS A 67 -8.11 20.03 22.61
CA LYS A 67 -7.18 21.16 22.67
C LYS A 67 -5.83 20.89 22.00
N MET A 68 -5.45 19.63 21.80
CA MET A 68 -4.06 19.25 21.50
C MET A 68 -3.90 18.56 20.15
N PHE A 69 -4.73 17.55 19.85
CA PHE A 69 -4.56 16.72 18.66
C PHE A 69 -5.83 15.95 18.31
N GLU A 70 -5.93 15.54 17.04
CA GLU A 70 -6.89 14.53 16.57
C GLU A 70 -6.15 13.66 15.55
N ASN A 71 -5.99 12.37 15.85
CA ASN A 71 -5.31 11.41 14.98
C ASN A 71 -6.28 10.31 14.55
N SER A 72 -6.28 10.02 13.25
CA SER A 72 -7.18 9.04 12.63
C SER A 72 -6.42 7.80 12.16
N PHE A 73 -6.89 6.63 12.57
CA PHE A 73 -6.34 5.30 12.27
C PHE A 73 -7.33 4.53 11.40
N HIS A 74 -6.98 4.35 10.13
CA HIS A 74 -7.84 3.67 9.14
C HIS A 74 -7.56 2.16 9.06
N ALA A 75 -6.41 1.71 9.57
CA ALA A 75 -6.09 0.30 9.73
C ALA A 75 -6.77 -0.24 11.00
N ILE A 76 -8.07 -0.52 10.88
CA ILE A 76 -8.88 -1.07 11.96
C ILE A 76 -9.33 -2.50 11.63
N HIS A 77 -9.46 -3.32 12.66
CA HIS A 77 -10.15 -4.60 12.58
C HIS A 77 -11.39 -4.53 13.47
N ALA A 78 -12.56 -4.77 12.87
CA ALA A 78 -13.85 -4.68 13.54
C ALA A 78 -14.59 -6.01 13.47
N CYS A 79 -15.06 -6.51 14.61
CA CYS A 79 -15.87 -7.72 14.70
C CYS A 79 -16.89 -7.60 15.85
N PHE A 80 -18.02 -8.28 15.73
CA PHE A 80 -19.01 -8.35 16.79
C PHE A 80 -18.60 -9.43 17.78
N GLY A 81 -18.76 -9.19 19.08
CA GLY A 81 -18.42 -10.20 20.07
C GLY A 81 -18.13 -9.64 21.45
N LYS A 82 -17.40 -10.43 22.25
CA LYS A 82 -16.98 -10.07 23.59
C LYS A 82 -15.47 -10.09 23.72
N LEU A 83 -14.90 -9.01 24.25
CA LEU A 83 -13.48 -8.94 24.58
C LEU A 83 -13.22 -9.71 25.88
N ILE A 84 -12.32 -10.67 25.83
CA ILE A 84 -11.87 -11.45 26.97
C ILE A 84 -10.41 -11.09 27.22
N ILE A 85 -10.15 -10.45 28.36
CA ILE A 85 -8.80 -10.07 28.79
C ILE A 85 -8.39 -11.04 29.90
N ALA A 86 -7.25 -11.71 29.74
CA ALA A 86 -6.70 -12.59 30.78
C ALA A 86 -6.32 -11.79 32.03
N GLU A 87 -6.24 -12.46 33.19
CA GLU A 87 -5.95 -11.82 34.49
C GLU A 87 -4.60 -11.08 34.50
N ASP A 88 -3.64 -11.51 33.69
CA ASP A 88 -2.34 -10.86 33.54
C ASP A 88 -2.36 -9.64 32.58
N SER A 89 -3.50 -9.35 31.95
CA SER A 89 -3.70 -8.29 30.95
C SER A 89 -2.79 -8.35 29.72
N ARG A 90 -2.04 -9.45 29.52
CA ARG A 90 -1.10 -9.63 28.40
C ARG A 90 -1.76 -10.30 27.20
N ILE A 91 -2.75 -11.14 27.46
CA ILE A 91 -3.47 -11.88 26.42
C ILE A 91 -4.90 -11.39 26.36
N ALA A 92 -5.26 -10.82 25.21
CA ALA A 92 -6.64 -10.52 24.86
C ALA A 92 -7.13 -11.47 23.76
N MET A 93 -8.38 -11.91 23.86
CA MET A 93 -9.07 -12.67 22.84
C MET A 93 -10.43 -12.05 22.58
N ILE A 94 -10.96 -12.26 21.37
CA ILE A 94 -12.34 -11.91 21.04
C ILE A 94 -13.10 -13.20 20.84
N ASP A 95 -14.16 -13.37 21.62
CA ASP A 95 -15.18 -14.37 21.36
C ASP A 95 -16.17 -13.78 20.36
N GLU A 96 -16.01 -14.13 19.09
CA GLU A 96 -16.72 -13.51 17.97
C GLU A 96 -18.18 -14.01 17.90
N ASP A 97 -19.10 -13.07 17.82
CA ASP A 97 -20.51 -13.34 17.58
C ASP A 97 -20.73 -13.70 16.11
N ALA A 98 -20.93 -14.99 15.85
CA ALA A 98 -21.17 -15.52 14.52
C ALA A 98 -22.42 -14.94 13.83
N LEU A 99 -23.37 -14.36 14.57
CA LEU A 99 -24.55 -13.70 14.00
C LEU A 99 -24.25 -12.28 13.50
N GLY A 100 -23.11 -11.70 13.88
CA GLY A 100 -22.66 -10.38 13.44
C GLY A 100 -23.72 -9.30 13.64
N TRP A 101 -24.11 -8.63 12.56
CA TRP A 101 -25.16 -7.60 12.55
C TRP A 101 -26.55 -8.09 13.00
N GLY A 102 -26.82 -9.41 12.93
CA GLY A 102 -28.05 -10.02 13.41
C GLY A 102 -27.99 -10.43 14.88
N GLY A 103 -26.83 -10.32 15.52
CA GLY A 103 -26.62 -10.62 16.93
C GLY A 103 -26.91 -9.44 17.85
N HIS A 104 -26.65 -9.64 19.14
CA HIS A 104 -26.81 -8.62 20.19
C HIS A 104 -25.49 -8.15 20.78
N SER A 105 -24.37 -8.71 20.30
CA SER A 105 -23.05 -8.39 20.81
C SER A 105 -22.62 -6.98 20.41
N GLU A 106 -21.67 -6.45 21.17
CA GLU A 106 -21.03 -5.17 20.93
C GLU A 106 -20.07 -5.28 19.75
N LEU A 107 -19.80 -4.16 19.08
CA LEU A 107 -18.78 -4.11 18.04
C LEU A 107 -17.44 -3.75 18.66
N ILE A 108 -16.47 -4.64 18.54
CA ILE A 108 -15.10 -4.43 19.01
C ILE A 108 -14.27 -3.92 17.85
N VAL A 109 -13.73 -2.72 17.98
CA VAL A 109 -12.87 -2.08 17.00
C VAL A 109 -11.45 -2.03 17.55
N THR A 110 -10.52 -2.68 16.85
CA THR A 110 -9.12 -2.78 17.27
C THR A 110 -8.19 -2.09 16.29
N SER A 111 -7.12 -1.48 16.79
CA SER A 111 -6.07 -0.87 15.96
C SER A 111 -4.73 -0.79 16.70
N LEU A 112 -3.64 -0.64 15.96
CA LEU A 112 -2.31 -0.34 16.50
C LEU A 112 -2.10 1.16 16.49
N VAL A 113 -1.79 1.72 17.66
CA VAL A 113 -1.77 3.16 17.88
C VAL A 113 -0.48 3.58 18.59
N PRO A 114 0.17 4.68 18.16
CA PRO A 114 1.32 5.24 18.87
C PRO A 114 0.97 5.65 20.30
N THR A 115 1.78 5.18 21.25
CA THR A 115 1.53 5.31 22.68
C THR A 115 1.54 6.75 23.19
N PHE A 116 2.30 7.65 22.54
CA PHE A 116 2.48 9.03 23.00
C PHE A 116 1.15 9.76 23.22
N GLN A 117 0.09 9.40 22.49
CA GLN A 117 -1.23 10.03 22.58
C GLN A 117 -1.92 9.79 23.93
N PHE A 118 -1.59 8.70 24.61
CA PHE A 118 -2.13 8.36 25.94
C PHE A 118 -1.29 8.95 27.07
N LEU A 119 -0.11 9.50 26.74
CA LEU A 119 0.79 10.16 27.68
C LEU A 119 0.59 11.68 27.74
N VAL A 120 -0.29 12.22 26.89
CA VAL A 120 -0.53 13.65 26.73
C VAL A 120 -1.96 14.00 27.18
N GLY A 121 -2.09 15.09 27.95
CA GLY A 121 -3.36 15.62 28.46
C GLY A 121 -3.63 15.24 29.92
N CYS A 122 -4.67 15.84 30.50
CA CYS A 122 -5.16 15.45 31.82
C CYS A 122 -6.09 14.24 31.73
N LYS A 123 -6.25 13.54 32.86
CA LYS A 123 -7.23 12.46 33.00
C LYS A 123 -8.63 12.93 32.55
N GLY A 124 -9.28 12.16 31.70
CA GLY A 124 -10.60 12.42 31.16
C GLY A 124 -10.63 13.28 29.89
N GLU A 125 -9.55 13.98 29.54
CA GLU A 125 -9.53 14.88 28.37
C GLU A 125 -9.28 14.15 27.05
N THR A 126 -8.54 13.05 27.08
CA THR A 126 -8.26 12.25 25.89
C THR A 126 -9.38 11.24 25.66
N ARG A 127 -9.83 11.15 24.41
CA ARG A 127 -11.00 10.36 23.99
C ARG A 127 -10.65 9.49 22.80
N ALA A 128 -11.36 8.37 22.68
CA ALA A 128 -11.34 7.49 21.53
C ALA A 128 -12.73 7.43 20.90
N ALA A 129 -12.80 7.37 19.57
CA ALA A 129 -14.07 7.34 18.85
C ALA A 129 -14.03 6.43 17.62
N LEU A 130 -15.18 5.84 17.31
CA LEU A 130 -15.45 5.24 16.00
C LEU A 130 -16.10 6.32 15.14
N VAL A 131 -15.52 6.58 13.97
CA VAL A 131 -15.87 7.73 13.13
C VAL A 131 -16.15 7.27 11.70
N ILE A 132 -17.18 7.86 11.06
CA ILE A 132 -17.41 7.69 9.63
C ILE A 132 -16.47 8.62 8.86
N ASN A 133 -15.78 8.08 7.85
CA ASN A 133 -14.87 8.86 7.01
C ASN A 133 -15.58 10.06 6.39
N SER A 134 -15.04 11.26 6.58
CA SER A 134 -15.60 12.48 6.00
C SER A 134 -15.55 12.41 4.47
N SER A 135 -16.72 12.40 3.84
CA SER A 135 -16.86 12.45 2.39
C SER A 135 -18.18 13.08 2.00
N GLY A 136 -18.28 13.60 0.77
CA GLY A 136 -19.54 14.12 0.23
C GLY A 136 -20.68 13.09 0.28
N ALA A 137 -20.36 11.81 0.11
CA ALA A 137 -21.32 10.71 0.21
C ALA A 137 -21.86 10.51 1.63
N ASN A 138 -21.07 10.85 2.66
CA ASN A 138 -21.42 10.64 4.06
C ASN A 138 -22.04 11.89 4.72
N THR A 139 -22.25 12.97 3.96
CA THR A 139 -22.92 14.20 4.46
C THR A 139 -24.32 13.93 5.01
N TYR A 140 -24.98 12.87 4.55
CA TYR A 140 -26.26 12.39 5.08
C TYR A 140 -26.23 12.10 6.59
N PHE A 141 -25.06 11.74 7.15
CA PHE A 141 -24.92 11.44 8.56
C PHE A 141 -24.68 12.67 9.44
N ILE A 142 -24.35 13.83 8.87
CA ILE A 142 -24.07 15.06 9.63
C ILE A 142 -25.24 15.47 10.54
N PRO A 143 -26.51 15.45 10.09
CA PRO A 143 -27.64 15.79 10.96
C PRO A 143 -27.85 14.81 12.12
N ILE A 144 -27.32 13.58 12.03
CA ILE A 144 -27.52 12.51 13.03
C ILE A 144 -26.34 12.44 14.01
N LEU A 145 -25.11 12.48 13.49
CA LEU A 145 -23.87 12.27 14.24
C LEU A 145 -23.09 13.57 14.50
N GLY A 146 -23.59 14.70 13.97
CA GLY A 146 -22.90 15.99 14.04
C GLY A 146 -21.76 16.13 13.03
N PRO A 147 -21.05 17.27 13.05
CA PRO A 147 -20.04 17.62 12.05
C PRO A 147 -18.81 16.71 12.07
N HIS A 148 -18.53 16.06 13.19
CA HIS A 148 -17.39 15.13 13.34
C HIS A 148 -17.74 13.68 12.99
N LEU A 149 -18.99 13.37 12.63
CA LEU A 149 -19.43 12.04 12.20
C LEU A 149 -19.06 10.88 13.16
N ARG A 150 -19.04 11.16 14.47
CA ARG A 150 -18.67 10.20 15.52
C ARG A 150 -19.87 9.28 15.80
N VAL A 151 -19.72 8.00 15.48
CA VAL A 151 -20.73 6.96 15.76
C VAL A 151 -20.82 6.71 17.26
N PHE A 152 -19.66 6.62 17.88
CA PHE A 152 -19.50 6.44 19.31
C PHE A 152 -18.18 7.06 19.74
N ASP A 153 -18.18 7.68 20.91
CA ASP A 153 -16.99 8.21 21.53
C ASP A 153 -17.00 7.98 23.04
N THR A 154 -15.82 7.77 23.61
CA THR A 154 -15.64 7.55 25.05
C THR A 154 -14.32 8.12 25.51
N SER A 155 -14.22 8.44 26.80
CA SER A 155 -12.93 8.73 27.44
C SER A 155 -12.07 7.48 27.43
N ILE A 156 -10.75 7.64 27.26
CA ILE A 156 -9.79 6.53 27.39
C ILE A 156 -9.74 5.97 28.82
N ASP A 157 -10.24 6.71 29.81
CA ASP A 157 -10.34 6.25 31.19
C ASP A 157 -11.55 5.33 31.43
N ASN A 158 -12.45 5.21 30.46
CA ASN A 158 -13.59 4.31 30.56
C ASN A 158 -13.18 2.86 30.27
N GLN A 159 -12.86 2.14 31.34
CA GLN A 159 -12.46 0.73 31.29
C GLN A 159 -13.55 -0.24 30.82
N GLN A 160 -14.80 0.21 30.61
CA GLN A 160 -15.84 -0.64 30.01
C GLN A 160 -15.83 -0.59 28.49
N ASN A 161 -15.45 0.56 27.91
CA ASN A 161 -15.54 0.77 26.47
C ASN A 161 -14.18 0.94 25.79
N PHE A 162 -13.11 1.13 26.54
CA PHE A 162 -11.78 1.33 25.98
C PHE A 162 -10.72 0.57 26.76
N HIS A 163 -9.94 -0.21 26.03
CA HIS A 163 -8.84 -0.98 26.59
C HIS A 163 -7.57 -0.74 25.77
N ILE A 164 -6.46 -0.56 26.49
CA ILE A 164 -5.12 -0.57 25.92
C ILE A 164 -4.52 -1.94 26.20
N LEU A 165 -4.04 -2.57 25.15
CA LEU A 165 -3.58 -3.95 25.12
C LEU A 165 -2.13 -4.00 24.64
N GLU A 166 -1.38 -5.01 25.10
CA GLU A 166 0.01 -5.20 24.67
C GLU A 166 0.09 -5.58 23.20
N THR A 167 -0.85 -6.42 22.75
CA THR A 167 -0.96 -6.93 21.38
C THR A 167 -2.42 -6.96 20.92
N LEU A 168 -2.63 -7.05 19.61
CA LEU A 168 -3.96 -7.24 19.05
C LEU A 168 -4.61 -8.52 19.61
N PRO A 169 -5.93 -8.52 19.87
CA PRO A 169 -6.60 -9.72 20.36
C PRO A 169 -6.44 -10.92 19.42
N GLY A 170 -6.26 -12.11 20.00
CA GLY A 170 -6.04 -13.36 19.25
C GLY A 170 -4.61 -13.54 18.71
N VAL A 171 -3.78 -12.50 18.74
CA VAL A 171 -2.35 -12.61 18.47
C VAL A 171 -1.66 -13.10 19.73
N ARG A 172 -1.40 -14.40 19.82
CA ARG A 172 -0.45 -14.90 20.82
C ARG A 172 0.91 -14.27 20.51
N GLN A 173 1.59 -13.68 21.50
CA GLN A 173 3.02 -13.41 21.39
C GLN A 173 3.74 -14.73 21.12
N GLN A 174 3.81 -15.17 19.86
CA GLN A 174 4.84 -16.10 19.46
C GLN A 174 6.16 -15.38 19.75
N GLN A 175 7.02 -16.00 20.56
CA GLN A 175 8.42 -15.62 20.78
C GLN A 175 8.92 -14.84 19.59
N LYS A 176 9.11 -13.52 19.71
CA LYS A 176 9.64 -12.58 18.69
C LYS A 176 9.98 -13.26 17.36
N ASN A 177 8.99 -13.80 16.67
CA ASN A 177 9.11 -14.25 15.30
C ASN A 177 8.75 -12.99 14.56
N SER A 178 9.60 -11.98 14.77
CA SER A 178 9.48 -10.71 14.16
C SER A 178 9.40 -11.01 12.67
N VAL A 179 8.26 -10.67 12.07
CA VAL A 179 8.10 -10.68 10.61
C VAL A 179 9.22 -9.80 10.00
N LEU A 180 9.66 -8.80 10.77
CA LEU A 180 11.00 -8.26 10.70
C LEU A 180 11.99 -9.37 11.06
N ARG A 181 12.45 -10.17 10.09
CA ARG A 181 13.73 -10.91 10.27
C ARG A 181 14.68 -10.01 11.05
N ALA A 182 15.46 -10.59 11.97
CA ALA A 182 16.62 -9.92 12.57
C ALA A 182 17.20 -8.97 11.52
N PRO A 183 17.32 -7.66 11.84
CA PRO A 183 17.42 -6.57 10.86
C PRO A 183 18.25 -7.10 9.72
N TYR A 184 17.68 -7.16 8.51
CA TYR A 184 18.37 -7.76 7.36
C TYR A 184 19.74 -7.10 7.34
N VAL A 185 20.74 -7.84 7.85
CA VAL A 185 22.11 -7.37 7.85
C VAL A 185 22.40 -7.50 6.39
N CYS A 186 22.19 -6.41 5.66
CA CYS A 186 22.64 -6.30 4.30
C CYS A 186 24.12 -6.59 4.43
N ARG A 187 24.53 -7.82 4.09
CA ARG A 187 25.93 -8.22 4.04
C ARG A 187 26.52 -7.57 2.80
N THR A 188 26.43 -6.25 2.71
CA THR A 188 27.51 -5.50 2.12
C THR A 188 28.55 -5.49 3.23
N ASP A 189 29.52 -6.39 3.16
CA ASP A 189 30.68 -6.38 4.08
C ASP A 189 31.39 -5.01 4.02
N GLU A 190 31.12 -4.23 2.97
CA GLU A 190 31.61 -2.87 2.77
C GLU A 190 30.56 -1.81 3.17
N PRO A 191 30.98 -0.79 3.95
CA PRO A 191 30.09 0.27 4.40
C PRO A 191 29.67 1.18 3.24
N VAL A 192 28.39 1.55 3.20
CA VAL A 192 27.90 2.62 2.33
C VAL A 192 28.20 3.97 2.99
N ILE A 193 28.99 4.80 2.33
CA ILE A 193 29.34 6.14 2.79
C ILE A 193 28.22 7.11 2.39
N CYS A 194 27.70 7.83 3.37
CA CYS A 194 26.62 8.80 3.22
C CYS A 194 27.18 10.22 3.23
N THR A 195 26.91 11.00 2.18
CA THR A 195 27.19 12.44 2.15
C THR A 195 25.93 13.21 2.49
N ILE A 196 26.02 14.08 3.50
CA ILE A 196 24.91 14.87 4.03
C ILE A 196 25.21 16.35 3.76
N THR A 197 24.20 17.11 3.36
CA THR A 197 24.30 18.57 3.21
C THR A 197 24.48 19.26 4.56
N LYS A 198 24.83 20.56 4.54
CA LYS A 198 24.96 21.37 5.76
C LYS A 198 23.65 21.45 6.55
N GLU A 199 22.51 21.29 5.88
CA GLU A 199 21.16 21.29 6.44
C GLU A 199 20.72 19.91 6.95
N GLY A 200 21.60 18.91 6.96
CA GLY A 200 21.31 17.58 7.47
C GLY A 200 20.54 16.68 6.50
N ARG A 201 20.47 17.01 5.21
CA ARG A 201 19.79 16.19 4.20
C ARG A 201 20.76 15.22 3.54
N LEU A 202 20.37 13.96 3.41
CA LEU A 202 21.19 12.96 2.73
C LEU A 202 21.16 13.22 1.21
N GLU A 203 22.33 13.37 0.59
CA GLU A 203 22.47 13.81 -0.80
C GLU A 203 23.04 12.72 -1.70
N LEU A 204 24.17 12.13 -1.29
CA LEU A 204 24.88 11.12 -2.08
C LEU A 204 25.11 9.86 -1.25
N LEU A 205 25.05 8.71 -1.92
CA LEU A 205 25.52 7.43 -1.42
C LEU A 205 26.74 7.01 -2.21
N THR A 206 27.78 6.55 -1.52
CA THR A 206 29.00 6.01 -2.13
C THR A 206 29.22 4.59 -1.64
N LEU A 207 29.33 3.65 -2.57
CA LEU A 207 29.70 2.28 -2.29
C LEU A 207 31.02 2.00 -3.00
N ARG A 208 32.02 1.55 -2.24
CA ARG A 208 33.32 1.13 -2.77
C ARG A 208 33.31 -0.38 -2.86
N GLU A 209 33.58 -0.92 -4.05
CA GLU A 209 33.78 -2.34 -4.29
C GLU A 209 35.28 -2.63 -4.45
N GLN A 210 35.81 -3.51 -3.61
CA GLN A 210 37.20 -3.97 -3.68
C GLN A 210 37.33 -5.29 -4.47
N PHE A 211 38.19 -5.31 -5.50
CA PHE A 211 38.36 -6.50 -6.34
C PHE A 211 39.45 -7.43 -5.81
N THR A 212 39.03 -8.59 -5.32
CA THR A 212 39.93 -9.64 -4.77
C THR A 212 40.25 -10.75 -5.78
N ASN A 213 39.41 -10.96 -6.80
CA ASN A 213 39.59 -12.02 -7.80
C ASN A 213 40.66 -11.65 -8.84
N ASN A 214 41.61 -12.55 -9.11
CA ASN A 214 42.71 -12.35 -10.06
C ASN A 214 42.26 -11.96 -11.48
N SER A 215 41.15 -12.50 -11.97
CA SER A 215 40.61 -12.15 -13.29
C SER A 215 40.10 -10.70 -13.34
N GLU A 216 39.33 -10.28 -12.31
CA GLU A 216 38.78 -8.92 -12.22
C GLU A 216 39.89 -7.89 -11.96
N ARG A 217 40.90 -8.25 -11.15
CA ARG A 217 42.11 -7.44 -10.95
C ARG A 217 42.84 -7.18 -12.26
N GLY A 218 43.04 -8.22 -13.08
CA GLY A 218 43.63 -8.10 -14.40
C GLY A 218 42.83 -7.17 -15.31
N HIS A 219 41.51 -7.30 -15.36
CA HIS A 219 40.65 -6.39 -16.11
C HIS A 219 40.81 -4.93 -15.66
N LEU A 220 40.81 -4.69 -14.35
CA LEU A 220 40.92 -3.35 -13.80
C LEU A 220 42.31 -2.73 -14.03
N GLN A 221 43.38 -3.49 -13.88
CA GLN A 221 44.76 -3.04 -14.12
C GLN A 221 45.02 -2.78 -15.61
N ASN A 222 44.48 -3.62 -16.49
CA ASN A 222 44.66 -3.51 -17.94
C ASN A 222 43.84 -2.39 -18.60
N GLY A 223 43.19 -1.52 -17.81
CA GLY A 223 42.48 -0.39 -18.38
C GLY A 223 41.08 -0.72 -18.89
N SER A 224 40.50 -1.88 -18.57
CA SER A 224 39.16 -2.26 -19.06
C SER A 224 38.12 -1.17 -18.75
N GLU A 225 37.16 -1.03 -19.66
CA GLU A 225 36.04 -0.11 -19.51
C GLU A 225 35.18 -0.49 -18.30
N VAL A 226 34.75 0.54 -17.58
CA VAL A 226 33.88 0.44 -16.41
C VAL A 226 32.58 1.15 -16.74
N LEU A 227 31.48 0.41 -16.76
CA LEU A 227 30.15 0.95 -17.00
C LEU A 227 29.27 0.73 -15.78
N THR A 228 28.41 1.69 -15.49
CA THR A 228 27.39 1.59 -14.44
C THR A 228 26.03 1.84 -15.05
N PHE A 229 25.05 1.02 -14.68
CA PHE A 229 23.66 1.25 -15.02
C PHE A 229 22.76 0.80 -13.88
N GLN A 230 21.65 1.49 -13.69
CA GLN A 230 20.71 1.18 -12.63
C GLN A 230 19.76 0.06 -13.07
N GLU A 231 19.71 -1.02 -12.30
CA GLU A 231 18.79 -2.14 -12.55
C GLU A 231 17.48 -1.99 -11.78
N SER A 232 17.54 -1.45 -10.57
CA SER A 232 16.38 -1.29 -9.67
C SER A 232 16.47 0.05 -8.94
N PRO A 233 15.39 0.52 -8.28
CA PRO A 233 15.43 1.75 -7.50
C PRO A 233 16.63 1.83 -6.54
N CYS A 234 17.08 0.70 -5.98
CA CYS A 234 18.18 0.64 -5.02
C CYS A 234 19.40 -0.18 -5.51
N THR A 235 19.53 -0.49 -6.80
CA THR A 235 20.63 -1.34 -7.31
C THR A 235 21.29 -0.75 -8.55
N VAL A 236 22.62 -0.61 -8.49
CA VAL A 236 23.47 -0.34 -9.65
C VAL A 236 24.23 -1.60 -10.03
N THR A 237 24.28 -1.92 -11.31
CA THR A 237 25.20 -2.94 -11.82
C THR A 237 26.45 -2.28 -12.39
N LEU A 238 27.59 -2.69 -11.84
CA LEU A 238 28.92 -2.37 -12.29
C LEU A 238 29.40 -3.43 -13.27
N LYS A 239 29.67 -3.04 -14.52
CA LYS A 239 30.25 -3.89 -15.54
C LYS A 239 31.74 -3.56 -15.69
N LEU A 240 32.59 -4.59 -15.56
CA LEU A 240 34.03 -4.51 -15.77
C LEU A 240 34.42 -5.55 -16.83
N GLY A 241 34.64 -5.10 -18.07
CA GLY A 241 34.84 -6.01 -19.20
C GLY A 241 33.63 -6.93 -19.41
N SER A 242 33.83 -8.25 -19.24
CA SER A 242 32.77 -9.26 -19.33
C SER A 242 32.13 -9.63 -17.98
N LYS A 243 32.57 -9.02 -16.89
CA LYS A 243 32.09 -9.30 -15.52
C LYS A 243 31.09 -8.26 -15.05
N TYR A 244 30.15 -8.70 -14.23
CA TYR A 244 29.07 -7.87 -13.69
C TYR A 244 29.02 -8.03 -12.16
N ARG A 245 28.88 -6.92 -11.45
CA ARG A 245 28.73 -6.87 -9.98
C ARG A 245 27.54 -6.00 -9.64
N ARG A 246 26.66 -6.47 -8.75
CA ARG A 246 25.49 -5.73 -8.27
C ARG A 246 25.83 -5.03 -6.97
N LEU A 247 25.66 -3.72 -6.95
CA LEU A 247 25.86 -2.86 -5.80
C LEU A 247 24.49 -2.46 -5.26
N GLN A 248 24.21 -2.82 -4.01
CA GLN A 248 22.92 -2.57 -3.35
C GLN A 248 23.03 -1.38 -2.41
N PHE A 249 22.15 -0.40 -2.61
CA PHE A 249 22.04 0.78 -1.77
C PHE A 249 20.88 0.64 -0.78
N PRO A 250 20.98 1.24 0.42
CA PRO A 250 19.92 1.17 1.43
C PRO A 250 18.69 2.01 1.07
N PHE A 251 18.87 3.01 0.20
CA PHE A 251 17.81 3.91 -0.25
C PHE A 251 17.79 3.98 -1.77
N PRO A 252 16.65 4.36 -2.36
CA PRO A 252 16.56 4.58 -3.79
C PRO A 252 17.48 5.69 -4.26
N ILE A 253 17.98 5.50 -5.47
CA ILE A 253 19.02 6.32 -6.07
C ILE A 253 18.63 6.77 -7.47
N ASP A 254 19.26 7.84 -7.93
CA ASP A 254 19.24 8.24 -9.32
C ASP A 254 20.54 7.81 -10.01
N GLY A 255 20.50 6.64 -10.65
CA GLY A 255 21.64 6.10 -11.37
C GLY A 255 21.94 6.78 -12.71
N SER A 256 21.03 7.61 -13.23
CA SER A 256 21.29 8.42 -14.44
C SER A 256 22.39 9.46 -14.19
N HIS A 257 22.55 9.86 -12.93
CA HIS A 257 23.60 10.76 -12.46
C HIS A 257 24.72 10.03 -11.71
N SER A 258 24.86 8.71 -11.92
CA SER A 258 25.93 7.93 -11.29
C SER A 258 27.32 8.37 -11.77
N ARG A 259 28.28 8.36 -10.84
CA ARG A 259 29.68 8.67 -11.11
C ARG A 259 30.57 7.58 -10.55
N THR A 260 31.67 7.29 -11.24
CA THR A 260 32.65 6.30 -10.78
C THR A 260 33.98 6.96 -10.43
N ARG A 261 34.63 6.48 -9.35
CA ARG A 261 36.05 6.74 -9.10
C ARG A 261 36.80 5.42 -9.14
N ILE A 262 37.85 5.37 -9.96
CA ILE A 262 38.52 4.12 -10.30
C ILE A 262 39.98 4.20 -9.83
N ALA A 263 40.35 3.34 -8.89
CA ALA A 263 41.73 3.24 -8.44
C ALA A 263 42.37 1.95 -8.93
N ARG A 264 42.88 1.95 -10.16
CA ARG A 264 43.39 0.74 -10.83
C ARG A 264 44.58 0.09 -10.10
N LYS A 265 45.46 0.90 -9.48
CA LYS A 265 46.59 0.39 -8.69
C LYS A 265 46.16 -0.22 -7.35
N GLN A 266 45.14 0.37 -6.72
CA GLN A 266 44.61 -0.07 -5.43
C GLN A 266 43.46 -1.08 -5.57
N LEU A 267 43.08 -1.41 -6.81
CA LEU A 267 42.13 -2.45 -7.17
C LEU A 267 40.71 -2.25 -6.62
N TRP A 268 40.21 -1.01 -6.60
CA TRP A 268 38.84 -0.70 -6.20
C TRP A 268 38.15 0.28 -7.13
N ILE A 269 36.82 0.23 -7.12
CA ILE A 269 35.94 1.19 -7.79
C ILE A 269 34.93 1.72 -6.77
N GLU A 270 34.79 3.03 -6.67
CA GLU A 270 33.67 3.67 -5.98
C GLU A 270 32.58 4.03 -6.98
N VAL A 271 31.35 3.74 -6.61
CA VAL A 271 30.14 4.18 -7.30
C VAL A 271 29.44 5.19 -6.40
N ILE A 272 29.33 6.42 -6.89
CA ILE A 272 28.74 7.57 -6.21
C ILE A 272 27.44 7.90 -6.91
N VAL A 273 26.33 7.89 -6.17
CA VAL A 273 24.98 8.08 -6.72
C VAL A 273 24.19 9.06 -5.87
N PRO A 274 23.44 10.00 -6.49
CA PRO A 274 22.45 10.79 -5.79
C PRO A 274 21.30 9.93 -5.28
N ILE A 275 20.70 10.37 -4.17
CA ILE A 275 19.44 9.81 -3.70
C ILE A 275 18.30 10.26 -4.61
N SER A 276 17.38 9.33 -4.85
CA SER A 276 16.10 9.60 -5.50
C SER A 276 15.02 9.74 -4.43
N LEU A 277 14.33 10.87 -4.44
CA LEU A 277 13.10 11.07 -3.69
C LEU A 277 11.91 10.59 -4.51
N ALA A 278 10.79 10.32 -3.85
CA ALA A 278 9.53 9.96 -4.52
C ALA A 278 9.02 11.05 -5.49
N SER A 279 9.56 12.27 -5.39
CA SER A 279 9.28 13.42 -6.25
C SER A 279 10.28 13.61 -7.40
N ASP A 280 11.27 12.74 -7.54
CA ASP A 280 12.28 12.85 -8.59
C ASP A 280 11.95 11.91 -9.76
N PRO A 281 12.19 12.32 -11.02
CA PRO A 281 11.81 11.57 -12.21
C PRO A 281 12.62 10.27 -12.44
N ASN A 282 13.60 10.00 -11.59
CA ASN A 282 14.50 8.85 -11.71
C ASN A 282 14.48 8.05 -10.41
N GLY A 283 14.83 6.76 -10.48
CA GLY A 283 14.90 5.87 -9.31
C GLY A 283 13.62 5.08 -9.10
N TYR A 284 12.68 5.61 -8.29
CA TYR A 284 11.39 4.94 -8.02
C TYR A 284 10.59 4.63 -9.30
N GLU A 285 10.79 5.39 -10.37
CA GLU A 285 10.06 5.20 -11.63
C GLU A 285 10.48 3.97 -12.43
N LEU A 286 11.66 3.39 -12.18
CA LEU A 286 12.21 2.35 -13.05
C LEU A 286 11.36 1.08 -13.09
N ARG A 287 10.73 0.71 -11.97
CA ARG A 287 9.84 -0.46 -11.83
C ARG A 287 8.82 -0.22 -10.72
N PRO A 288 7.71 0.51 -10.98
CA PRO A 288 6.69 0.84 -9.98
C PRO A 288 5.97 -0.38 -9.40
N PHE A 289 5.97 -1.51 -10.13
CA PHE A 289 5.31 -2.76 -9.73
C PHE A 289 6.30 -3.93 -9.68
N PRO A 290 7.27 -3.92 -8.75
CA PRO A 290 8.31 -4.94 -8.74
C PRO A 290 7.73 -6.31 -8.36
N VAL A 291 8.09 -7.31 -9.15
CA VAL A 291 7.93 -8.74 -8.81
C VAL A 291 9.29 -9.25 -8.37
N ILE A 292 9.36 -9.76 -7.15
CA ILE A 292 10.58 -10.29 -6.56
C ILE A 292 10.54 -11.81 -6.56
N SER A 293 11.73 -12.43 -6.61
CA SER A 293 11.89 -13.87 -6.41
C SER A 293 12.39 -14.13 -4.99
N ASP A 294 11.67 -14.92 -4.22
CA ASP A 294 12.14 -15.48 -2.94
C ASP A 294 11.95 -17.00 -2.97
N LYS A 295 13.02 -17.75 -2.70
CA LYS A 295 13.01 -19.23 -2.65
C LYS A 295 12.29 -19.89 -3.83
N SER A 296 12.59 -19.44 -5.05
CA SER A 296 11.98 -19.94 -6.29
C SER A 296 10.48 -19.65 -6.43
N GLN A 297 9.93 -18.73 -5.64
CA GLN A 297 8.59 -18.20 -5.80
C GLN A 297 8.65 -16.74 -6.22
N TYR A 298 7.80 -16.35 -7.16
CA TYR A 298 7.59 -14.95 -7.50
C TYR A 298 6.50 -14.35 -6.61
N ILE A 299 6.71 -13.11 -6.17
CA ILE A 299 5.82 -12.39 -5.27
C ILE A 299 5.77 -10.92 -5.71
N SER A 300 4.57 -10.35 -5.77
CA SER A 300 4.43 -8.89 -5.91
C SER A 300 4.93 -8.22 -4.62
N TRP A 301 5.84 -7.26 -4.76
CA TRP A 301 6.41 -6.56 -3.60
C TRP A 301 5.41 -5.58 -2.96
N SER A 302 4.62 -4.90 -3.78
CA SER A 302 3.77 -3.78 -3.35
C SER A 302 2.28 -4.12 -3.26
N LEU A 303 1.86 -5.31 -3.70
CA LEU A 303 0.45 -5.70 -3.71
C LEU A 303 0.19 -6.88 -2.76
N GLY A 304 -0.77 -6.73 -1.84
CA GLY A 304 -1.22 -7.80 -0.96
C GLY A 304 -1.89 -8.94 -1.73
N ARG A 305 -1.64 -10.20 -1.33
CA ARG A 305 -2.23 -11.39 -1.96
C ARG A 305 -3.75 -11.38 -1.87
N ILE A 306 -4.42 -11.94 -2.89
CA ILE A 306 -5.87 -12.13 -2.90
C ILE A 306 -6.22 -13.51 -3.44
N ASN A 307 -7.13 -14.20 -2.75
CA ASN A 307 -7.66 -15.48 -3.24
C ASN A 307 -8.98 -15.27 -3.98
N LEU A 308 -8.89 -15.08 -5.30
CA LEU A 308 -10.07 -14.84 -6.14
C LEU A 308 -11.13 -15.95 -6.06
N ASP A 309 -10.76 -17.19 -5.76
CA ASP A 309 -11.73 -18.29 -5.59
C ASP A 309 -12.55 -18.18 -4.30
N LYS A 310 -12.00 -17.50 -3.29
CA LYS A 310 -12.64 -17.28 -1.98
C LYS A 310 -13.23 -15.88 -1.83
N SER A 311 -12.91 -14.96 -2.74
CA SER A 311 -13.44 -13.61 -2.76
C SER A 311 -14.93 -13.61 -3.13
N PRO A 312 -15.82 -12.97 -2.33
CA PRO A 312 -17.25 -12.92 -2.61
C PRO A 312 -17.53 -12.19 -3.92
N MET A 313 -18.42 -12.75 -4.73
CA MET A 313 -18.87 -12.12 -5.96
C MET A 313 -19.88 -11.02 -5.66
N MET A 314 -19.75 -9.89 -6.36
CA MET A 314 -20.69 -8.78 -6.35
C MET A 314 -21.45 -8.79 -7.68
N SER A 315 -22.76 -9.04 -7.62
CA SER A 315 -23.60 -9.17 -8.81
C SER A 315 -23.92 -7.82 -9.46
N HIS A 316 -24.12 -6.77 -8.67
CA HIS A 316 -24.47 -5.44 -9.15
C HIS A 316 -23.81 -4.35 -8.31
N MET A 317 -23.33 -3.30 -8.96
CA MET A 317 -22.83 -2.09 -8.30
C MET A 317 -23.35 -0.85 -9.02
N PRO A 318 -24.15 0.01 -8.36
CA PRO A 318 -24.60 1.27 -8.95
C PRO A 318 -23.41 2.16 -9.32
N LEU A 319 -23.54 2.95 -10.39
CA LEU A 319 -22.49 3.87 -10.85
C LEU A 319 -21.99 4.78 -9.73
N LYS A 320 -22.90 5.28 -8.89
CA LYS A 320 -22.58 6.15 -7.76
C LYS A 320 -21.70 5.48 -6.71
N THR A 321 -21.94 4.20 -6.43
CA THR A 321 -21.12 3.42 -5.48
C THR A 321 -19.75 3.15 -6.09
N LEU A 322 -19.73 2.74 -7.36
CA LEU A 322 -18.50 2.48 -8.08
C LEU A 322 -17.62 3.73 -8.21
N SER A 323 -18.22 4.88 -8.54
CA SER A 323 -17.50 6.15 -8.62
C SER A 323 -16.92 6.58 -7.28
N GLY A 324 -17.58 6.24 -6.16
CA GLY A 324 -17.02 6.38 -4.82
C GLY A 324 -15.72 5.59 -4.63
N PHE A 325 -15.70 4.30 -5.02
CA PHE A 325 -14.48 3.49 -4.99
C PHE A 325 -13.38 4.08 -5.87
N MET A 326 -13.71 4.48 -7.09
CA MET A 326 -12.73 5.07 -8.03
C MET A 326 -12.17 6.39 -7.49
N ALA A 327 -13.01 7.27 -6.95
CA ALA A 327 -12.57 8.53 -6.35
C ALA A 327 -11.60 8.33 -5.17
N MET A 328 -11.79 7.28 -4.37
CA MET A 328 -10.87 6.93 -3.28
C MET A 328 -9.48 6.44 -3.77
N THR A 329 -9.33 6.06 -5.04
CA THR A 329 -8.03 5.70 -5.62
C THR A 329 -7.19 6.91 -6.02
N LEU A 330 -7.80 8.09 -6.08
CA LEU A 330 -7.15 9.34 -6.46
C LEU A 330 -6.58 10.04 -5.22
N SER A 331 -5.33 10.48 -5.32
CA SER A 331 -4.71 11.40 -4.37
C SER A 331 -5.34 12.78 -4.44
N ALA A 332 -5.17 13.60 -3.41
CA ALA A 332 -5.67 14.99 -3.40
C ALA A 332 -5.21 15.77 -4.64
N ARG A 333 -3.94 15.60 -5.04
CA ARG A 333 -3.39 16.22 -6.26
C ARG A 333 -4.09 15.78 -7.53
N GLU A 334 -4.45 14.50 -7.64
CA GLU A 334 -5.18 13.96 -8.80
C GLU A 334 -6.64 14.42 -8.80
N GLN A 335 -7.25 14.64 -7.62
CA GLN A 335 -8.62 15.15 -7.50
C GLN A 335 -8.72 16.64 -7.83
N GLU A 336 -7.70 17.43 -7.50
CA GLU A 336 -7.66 18.89 -7.72
C GLU A 336 -7.30 19.28 -9.17
N ALA A 337 -6.68 18.37 -9.94
CA ALA A 337 -6.12 18.73 -11.23
C ALA A 337 -7.13 18.72 -12.39
N GLN A 338 -7.33 19.91 -12.99
CA GLN A 338 -7.41 20.00 -14.45
C GLN A 338 -6.03 19.61 -15.01
N PRO A 339 -5.93 18.66 -15.95
CA PRO A 339 -4.63 18.24 -16.46
C PRO A 339 -4.09 19.34 -17.40
N ARG A 340 -3.01 20.06 -17.01
CA ARG A 340 -1.84 20.51 -17.85
C ARG A 340 -1.05 21.73 -17.31
N PRO A 341 0.17 22.04 -17.83
CA PRO A 341 1.19 21.21 -18.51
C PRO A 341 2.67 21.45 -18.07
N ALA A 342 3.58 20.69 -18.71
CA ALA A 342 5.00 20.92 -19.02
C ALA A 342 6.10 20.32 -18.12
N ASN A 343 6.05 20.41 -16.79
CA ASN A 343 7.18 19.96 -15.94
C ASN A 343 6.79 18.96 -14.84
N GLY A 344 5.58 18.39 -14.91
CA GLY A 344 5.11 17.40 -13.95
C GLY A 344 5.63 16.00 -14.27
N MET A 345 6.30 15.39 -13.29
CA MET A 345 6.78 14.00 -13.26
C MET A 345 5.94 13.04 -14.12
N GLU A 346 6.58 12.47 -15.13
CA GLU A 346 5.91 11.80 -16.23
C GLU A 346 5.24 10.49 -15.79
N LEU A 347 5.81 9.77 -14.82
CA LEU A 347 5.18 8.60 -14.22
C LEU A 347 3.89 8.93 -13.46
N SER A 348 3.86 10.02 -12.69
CA SER A 348 2.68 10.41 -11.93
C SER A 348 1.47 10.60 -12.85
N ARG A 349 1.70 11.17 -14.03
CA ARG A 349 0.67 11.30 -15.06
C ARG A 349 0.25 9.95 -15.63
N SER A 350 1.20 9.09 -15.99
CA SER A 350 0.87 7.77 -16.54
C SER A 350 0.16 6.86 -15.51
N LEU A 351 0.47 6.98 -14.22
CA LEU A 351 -0.26 6.31 -13.14
C LEU A 351 -1.71 6.83 -13.03
N PHE A 352 -1.91 8.14 -13.19
CA PHE A 352 -3.26 8.71 -13.23
C PHE A 352 -4.05 8.20 -14.45
N GLU A 353 -3.47 8.25 -15.65
CA GLU A 353 -4.06 7.71 -16.89
C GLU A 353 -4.43 6.22 -16.72
N MET A 354 -3.56 5.44 -16.05
CA MET A 354 -3.84 4.04 -15.72
C MET A 354 -5.04 3.88 -14.77
N LYS A 355 -5.25 4.78 -13.80
CA LYS A 355 -6.45 4.77 -12.95
C LYS A 355 -7.71 5.11 -13.75
N GLU A 356 -7.61 5.97 -14.76
CA GLU A 356 -8.72 6.25 -15.68
C GLU A 356 -9.09 5.03 -16.52
N SER A 357 -8.12 4.29 -17.07
CA SER A 357 -8.40 3.06 -17.82
C SER A 357 -8.93 1.93 -16.94
N LEU A 358 -8.45 1.79 -15.70
CA LEU A 358 -9.06 0.91 -14.70
C LEU A 358 -10.51 1.32 -14.41
N THR A 359 -10.77 2.61 -14.20
CA THR A 359 -12.13 3.13 -14.00
C THR A 359 -13.05 2.78 -15.18
N ALA A 360 -12.53 2.90 -16.41
CA ALA A 360 -13.25 2.51 -17.61
C ALA A 360 -13.55 1.00 -17.64
N LEU A 361 -12.59 0.13 -17.31
CA LEU A 361 -12.81 -1.32 -17.21
C LEU A 361 -13.93 -1.66 -16.22
N PHE A 362 -13.83 -1.16 -14.99
CA PHE A 362 -14.82 -1.43 -13.95
C PHE A 362 -16.21 -0.90 -14.32
N THR A 363 -16.30 0.31 -14.85
CA THR A 363 -17.58 0.93 -15.21
C THR A 363 -18.27 0.18 -16.35
N ASN A 364 -17.52 -0.16 -17.41
CA ASN A 364 -18.07 -0.86 -18.56
C ASN A 364 -18.40 -2.33 -18.28
N PHE A 365 -17.76 -2.96 -17.29
CA PHE A 365 -18.09 -4.31 -16.85
C PHE A 365 -19.29 -4.35 -15.89
N ALA A 366 -19.24 -3.55 -14.82
CA ALA A 366 -20.15 -3.70 -13.68
C ALA A 366 -21.44 -2.87 -13.78
N CYS A 367 -21.40 -1.70 -14.44
CA CYS A 367 -22.50 -0.75 -14.44
C CYS A 367 -23.50 -1.03 -15.58
N GLU A 368 -24.79 -1.15 -15.24
CA GLU A 368 -25.89 -1.27 -16.21
C GLU A 368 -26.23 0.09 -16.83
N ASP A 369 -26.19 1.15 -16.01
CA ASP A 369 -26.45 2.54 -16.43
C ASP A 369 -25.20 3.21 -17.04
N ASN A 370 -24.30 2.44 -17.64
CA ASN A 370 -23.13 3.03 -18.29
C ASN A 370 -23.58 3.78 -19.56
N SER A 371 -22.74 4.72 -20.04
CA SER A 371 -23.07 5.56 -21.21
C SER A 371 -23.37 4.79 -22.49
N SER A 372 -22.96 3.51 -22.56
CA SER A 372 -23.23 2.62 -23.69
C SER A 372 -24.49 1.76 -23.54
N GLY A 373 -25.13 1.73 -22.36
CA GLY A 373 -26.28 0.88 -22.04
C GLY A 373 -26.01 -0.62 -22.13
N ARG A 374 -24.73 -1.02 -22.23
CA ARG A 374 -24.29 -2.40 -22.48
C ARG A 374 -23.14 -2.77 -21.56
N LYS A 375 -23.19 -3.96 -20.95
CA LYS A 375 -22.07 -4.54 -20.21
C LYS A 375 -21.06 -5.19 -21.17
N TRP A 376 -19.78 -4.98 -20.90
CA TRP A 376 -18.67 -5.51 -21.68
C TRP A 376 -17.90 -6.54 -20.87
N GLN A 377 -17.60 -7.69 -21.47
CA GLN A 377 -16.79 -8.75 -20.87
C GLN A 377 -15.39 -8.84 -21.48
N ALA A 378 -15.22 -8.32 -22.70
CA ALA A 378 -13.95 -8.35 -23.41
C ALA A 378 -13.49 -6.92 -23.72
N PHE A 379 -12.23 -6.65 -23.43
CA PHE A 379 -11.60 -5.35 -23.60
C PHE A 379 -10.28 -5.52 -24.33
N ARG A 380 -9.86 -4.46 -25.03
CA ARG A 380 -8.54 -4.35 -25.63
C ARG A 380 -7.92 -3.01 -25.26
N LEU A 381 -6.64 -3.00 -24.91
CA LEU A 381 -5.90 -1.76 -24.66
C LEU A 381 -5.38 -1.23 -26.00
N VAL A 382 -5.80 -0.03 -26.39
CA VAL A 382 -5.56 0.54 -27.72
C VAL A 382 -4.55 1.67 -27.65
N VAL A 383 -3.44 1.53 -28.38
CA VAL A 383 -2.39 2.56 -28.54
C VAL A 383 -2.30 2.90 -30.03
N GLN A 384 -2.52 4.17 -30.39
CA GLN A 384 -2.42 4.65 -31.78
C GLN A 384 -3.16 3.79 -32.85
N ASN A 385 -4.24 3.11 -32.46
CA ASN A 385 -5.05 2.14 -33.24
C ASN A 385 -4.56 0.69 -33.29
N ASP A 386 -3.42 0.37 -32.68
CA ASP A 386 -2.98 -1.01 -32.45
C ASP A 386 -3.36 -1.48 -31.04
N SER A 387 -3.31 -2.79 -30.81
CA SER A 387 -3.56 -3.40 -29.50
C SER A 387 -2.82 -4.71 -29.35
N ASP A 388 -2.01 -4.81 -28.31
CA ASP A 388 -1.27 -6.03 -28.00
C ASP A 388 -1.80 -6.76 -26.75
N THR A 389 -2.85 -6.26 -26.12
CA THR A 389 -3.35 -6.76 -24.83
C THR A 389 -4.86 -6.86 -24.84
N LEU A 390 -5.37 -8.08 -24.65
CA LEU A 390 -6.79 -8.36 -24.41
C LEU A 390 -7.04 -8.67 -22.95
N ILE A 391 -8.17 -8.19 -22.42
CA ILE A 391 -8.62 -8.44 -21.06
C ILE A 391 -10.03 -9.03 -21.12
N PHE A 392 -10.23 -10.19 -20.52
CA PHE A 392 -11.53 -10.86 -20.40
C PHE A 392 -11.96 -10.84 -18.95
N ALA A 393 -12.89 -9.95 -18.63
CA ALA A 393 -13.45 -9.81 -17.30
C ALA A 393 -14.54 -10.88 -17.04
N ASN A 394 -14.41 -11.56 -15.92
CA ASN A 394 -15.29 -12.65 -15.50
C ASN A 394 -16.29 -12.17 -14.43
N ALA A 395 -15.80 -11.55 -13.35
CA ALA A 395 -16.63 -11.18 -12.21
C ALA A 395 -16.08 -9.97 -11.46
N LEU A 396 -16.99 -9.19 -10.88
CA LEU A 396 -16.66 -8.18 -9.87
C LEU A 396 -16.66 -8.86 -8.50
N LYS A 397 -15.60 -8.73 -7.72
CA LYS A 397 -15.42 -9.41 -6.43
C LYS A 397 -14.96 -8.46 -5.33
N HIS A 398 -15.24 -8.80 -4.09
CA HIS A 398 -14.79 -8.05 -2.91
C HIS A 398 -13.43 -8.57 -2.43
N ASP A 399 -12.46 -7.68 -2.26
CA ASP A 399 -11.21 -7.95 -1.57
C ASP A 399 -11.43 -7.71 -0.07
N LYS A 400 -11.68 -8.81 0.66
CA LYS A 400 -11.99 -8.75 2.09
C LYS A 400 -10.85 -8.16 2.91
N ASP A 401 -9.61 -8.40 2.50
CA ASP A 401 -8.45 -8.05 3.32
C ASP A 401 -8.12 -6.56 3.21
N SER A 402 -8.36 -5.96 2.04
CA SER A 402 -8.14 -4.52 1.81
C SER A 402 -9.41 -3.67 1.92
N GLY A 403 -10.59 -4.29 2.04
CA GLY A 403 -11.88 -3.58 1.98
C GLY A 403 -12.14 -2.91 0.62
N SER A 404 -11.51 -3.41 -0.44
CA SER A 404 -11.61 -2.86 -1.79
C SER A 404 -12.39 -3.79 -2.73
N ILE A 405 -12.56 -3.36 -3.98
CA ILE A 405 -13.19 -4.15 -5.04
C ILE A 405 -12.14 -4.58 -6.05
N CYS A 406 -12.30 -5.77 -6.62
CA CYS A 406 -11.42 -6.30 -7.64
C CYS A 406 -12.21 -6.84 -8.84
N LEU A 407 -11.60 -6.72 -10.02
CA LEU A 407 -12.12 -7.31 -11.25
C LEU A 407 -11.37 -8.61 -11.50
N ASP A 408 -12.06 -9.74 -11.37
CA ASP A 408 -11.56 -11.05 -11.75
C ASP A 408 -11.52 -11.13 -13.27
N ALA A 409 -10.31 -11.23 -13.83
CA ALA A 409 -10.10 -11.16 -15.27
C ALA A 409 -8.91 -12.01 -15.73
N HIS A 410 -8.97 -12.43 -16.98
CA HIS A 410 -7.87 -13.05 -17.71
C HIS A 410 -7.22 -12.03 -18.64
N VAL A 411 -5.89 -11.97 -18.64
CA VAL A 411 -5.13 -11.11 -19.55
C VAL A 411 -4.45 -11.97 -20.60
N VAL A 412 -4.61 -11.63 -21.87
CA VAL A 412 -4.01 -12.32 -23.02
C VAL A 412 -3.11 -11.33 -23.77
N PRO A 413 -1.77 -11.41 -23.56
CA PRO A 413 -0.85 -10.68 -24.41
C PRO A 413 -0.83 -11.30 -25.81
N LEU A 414 -0.90 -10.46 -26.83
CA LEU A 414 -0.95 -10.78 -28.26
C LEU A 414 0.44 -10.67 -28.87
N THR A 415 1.31 -11.63 -28.57
CA THR A 415 2.59 -11.75 -29.27
C THR A 415 2.38 -12.18 -30.72
N ALA A 416 3.33 -11.89 -31.62
CA ALA A 416 3.22 -12.27 -33.05
C ALA A 416 2.86 -13.75 -33.26
N HIS A 417 3.48 -14.65 -32.49
CA HIS A 417 3.17 -16.09 -32.51
C HIS A 417 1.72 -16.37 -32.08
N ARG A 418 1.22 -15.71 -31.03
CA ARG A 418 -0.16 -15.89 -30.55
C ARG A 418 -1.17 -15.32 -31.54
N ILE A 419 -0.89 -14.18 -32.16
CA ILE A 419 -1.75 -13.61 -33.21
C ILE A 419 -1.88 -14.60 -34.38
N GLN A 420 -0.77 -15.18 -34.83
CA GLN A 420 -0.79 -16.20 -35.89
C GLN A 420 -1.63 -17.42 -35.48
N THR A 421 -1.38 -17.94 -34.28
CA THR A 421 -2.08 -19.12 -33.74
C THR A 421 -3.58 -18.89 -33.52
N LEU A 422 -3.97 -17.69 -33.07
CA LEU A 422 -5.33 -17.34 -32.69
C LEU A 422 -6.08 -16.53 -33.77
N SER A 423 -5.47 -16.31 -34.93
CA SER A 423 -5.94 -15.42 -36.01
C SER A 423 -7.43 -15.58 -36.32
N ARG A 424 -7.90 -16.82 -36.51
CA ARG A 424 -9.33 -17.10 -36.80
C ARG A 424 -10.27 -16.70 -35.67
N VAL A 425 -9.86 -16.95 -34.42
CA VAL A 425 -10.67 -16.61 -33.24
C VAL A 425 -10.68 -15.11 -33.03
N LEU A 426 -9.51 -14.46 -33.14
CA LEU A 426 -9.38 -13.01 -33.02
C LEU A 426 -10.21 -12.28 -34.08
N ALA A 427 -10.18 -12.72 -35.35
CA ALA A 427 -10.99 -12.14 -36.42
C ALA A 427 -12.49 -12.20 -36.08
N LYS A 428 -13.00 -13.38 -35.72
CA LYS A 428 -14.39 -13.57 -35.31
C LYS A 428 -14.77 -12.71 -34.10
N THR A 429 -13.89 -12.63 -33.10
CA THR A 429 -14.11 -11.84 -31.90
C THR A 429 -14.15 -10.33 -32.22
N MET A 430 -13.29 -9.84 -33.12
CA MET A 430 -13.30 -8.44 -33.55
C MET A 430 -14.54 -8.10 -34.40
N GLU A 431 -14.94 -8.97 -35.32
CA GLU A 431 -16.14 -8.81 -36.17
C GLU A 431 -17.44 -8.77 -35.35
N SER A 432 -17.48 -9.48 -34.23
CA SER A 432 -18.68 -9.57 -33.39
C SER A 432 -19.05 -8.25 -32.67
N HIS A 433 -18.20 -7.21 -32.72
CA HIS A 433 -18.36 -5.98 -31.94
C HIS A 433 -18.62 -6.24 -30.44
N GLN A 434 -18.06 -7.32 -29.90
CA GLN A 434 -18.17 -7.70 -28.48
C GLN A 434 -16.97 -7.26 -27.64
N VAL A 435 -15.96 -6.63 -28.26
CA VAL A 435 -14.75 -6.14 -27.58
C VAL A 435 -14.73 -4.63 -27.55
N LEU A 436 -14.59 -4.06 -26.35
CA LEU A 436 -14.44 -2.62 -26.17
C LEU A 436 -12.96 -2.22 -26.23
N GLY A 437 -12.65 -1.20 -27.03
CA GLY A 437 -11.32 -0.59 -27.03
C GLY A 437 -11.21 0.49 -25.94
N ILE A 438 -10.26 0.32 -25.03
CA ILE A 438 -9.87 1.34 -24.05
C ILE A 438 -8.61 2.02 -24.56
N ARG A 439 -8.69 3.31 -24.86
CA ARG A 439 -7.54 4.08 -25.34
C ARG A 439 -6.58 4.32 -24.17
N VAL A 440 -5.31 4.00 -24.39
CA VAL A 440 -4.24 4.21 -23.42
C VAL A 440 -3.08 4.94 -24.09
N SER A 441 -2.28 5.68 -23.31
CA SER A 441 -1.04 6.28 -23.83
C SER A 441 0.06 5.22 -23.97
N GLU A 442 1.10 5.48 -24.78
CA GLU A 442 2.25 4.55 -24.91
C GLU A 442 2.91 4.25 -23.57
N ARG A 443 3.00 5.25 -22.69
CA ARG A 443 3.59 5.08 -21.36
C ARG A 443 2.67 4.32 -20.41
N GLU A 444 1.37 4.59 -20.49
CA GLU A 444 0.38 3.82 -19.75
C GLU A 444 0.40 2.34 -20.17
N GLU A 445 0.58 2.05 -21.47
CA GLU A 445 0.73 0.68 -21.98
C GLU A 445 1.96 -0.02 -21.37
N ILE A 446 3.09 0.69 -21.26
CA ILE A 446 4.28 0.18 -20.55
C ILE A 446 3.95 -0.15 -19.09
N LEU A 447 3.19 0.71 -18.39
CA LEU A 447 2.75 0.44 -17.02
C LEU A 447 1.83 -0.77 -16.93
N TRP A 448 0.90 -0.94 -17.87
CA TRP A 448 0.06 -2.14 -17.98
C TRP A 448 0.90 -3.41 -18.15
N LYS A 449 1.94 -3.36 -18.98
CA LYS A 449 2.89 -4.47 -19.15
C LYS A 449 3.69 -4.77 -17.87
N GLN A 450 4.04 -3.75 -17.10
CA GLN A 450 4.77 -3.90 -15.83
C GLN A 450 3.88 -4.39 -14.67
N ILE A 451 2.64 -3.91 -14.58
CA ILE A 451 1.74 -4.27 -13.47
C ILE A 451 1.09 -5.64 -13.65
N THR A 452 0.87 -6.10 -14.89
CA THR A 452 0.17 -7.36 -15.18
C THR A 452 0.84 -8.55 -14.49
N PRO A 453 2.17 -8.76 -14.57
CA PRO A 453 2.85 -9.81 -13.80
C PRO A 453 2.63 -9.69 -12.29
N ALA A 454 2.65 -8.46 -11.75
CA ALA A 454 2.42 -8.22 -10.34
C ALA A 454 0.98 -8.59 -9.92
N LEU A 455 -0.03 -8.29 -10.75
CA LEU A 455 -1.43 -8.67 -10.52
C LEU A 455 -1.64 -10.18 -10.64
N VAL A 456 -0.98 -10.83 -11.59
CA VAL A 456 -1.00 -12.29 -11.75
C VAL A 456 -0.41 -12.96 -10.51
N GLU A 457 0.73 -12.48 -10.02
CA GLU A 457 1.31 -12.98 -8.77
C GLU A 457 0.45 -12.66 -7.56
N ARG A 458 -0.23 -11.51 -7.54
CA ARG A 458 -1.17 -11.14 -6.48
C ARG A 458 -2.28 -12.19 -6.30
N CYS A 459 -2.81 -12.74 -7.39
CA CYS A 459 -3.92 -13.69 -7.36
C CYS A 459 -3.50 -15.17 -7.49
N ARG A 460 -2.20 -15.47 -7.65
CA ARG A 460 -1.70 -16.84 -7.77
C ARG A 460 -1.85 -17.61 -6.45
N HIS A 461 -2.72 -18.62 -6.44
CA HIS A 461 -2.90 -19.52 -5.30
C HIS A 461 -2.74 -21.01 -5.64
N ARG A 462 -3.35 -21.47 -6.75
CA ARG A 462 -3.47 -22.91 -7.05
C ARG A 462 -2.50 -23.44 -8.10
N TRP A 463 -1.82 -22.57 -8.83
CA TRP A 463 -0.92 -22.97 -9.91
C TRP A 463 0.51 -22.52 -9.64
N GLN A 464 1.45 -23.33 -10.13
CA GLN A 464 2.88 -23.13 -9.97
C GLN A 464 3.50 -22.69 -11.29
N HIS A 465 4.60 -21.94 -11.20
CA HIS A 465 5.40 -21.65 -12.39
C HIS A 465 5.91 -22.95 -12.98
N LYS A 466 5.90 -23.04 -14.30
CA LYS A 466 6.64 -24.06 -15.02
C LYS A 466 8.13 -23.65 -15.04
N PRO A 467 9.06 -24.60 -15.21
CA PRO A 467 10.47 -24.27 -15.40
C PRO A 467 10.72 -23.32 -16.59
N SER A 468 9.80 -23.28 -17.55
CA SER A 468 9.83 -22.40 -18.73
C SER A 468 9.11 -21.06 -18.54
N CYS A 469 8.64 -20.74 -17.33
CA CYS A 469 8.09 -19.41 -17.04
C CYS A 469 9.25 -18.46 -16.78
N GLU A 470 9.61 -17.68 -17.79
CA GLU A 470 10.55 -16.55 -17.70
C GLU A 470 9.91 -15.32 -17.06
#